data_AF-A0A6I5PCG0-F1
#
_entry.id   AF-A0A6I5PCG0-F1
#
_cell.length_a   1.000
_cell.length_b   1.000
_cell.length_c   1.000
_cell.angle_alpha   90.00
_cell.angle_beta   90.00
_cell.angle_gamma   90.00
#
_symmetry.space_group_name_H-M   'P 1'
#
loop_
_entity.id
_entity.type
_entity.pdbx_description
1 polymer ?
#
loop_
_entity_poly.entity_id
_entity_poly.type
_entity_poly.pdbx_seq_one_letter_code
_entity_poly.pdbx_strand_id
1 'polypeptide(L)'
;MTKTPDSPNNADLSLDEELPIGPGTSFTFLYYFVTAGIITWLFAARLFGIGLTTPLPAELGLLGGGIAGLLGILFNRSQTLEVPFTSKKQFRQQLNDVLTGMGYALDTTEGSVDRYQKPNASRFFAGDIFVQQRGQSAIFVSRASNIRTLKRRFEKT
;
A
#
# COMPACT_ATOMS: atom_id res chain seq x y z
N MET A 1 -36.98 38.01 -30.44
CA MET A 1 -36.36 36.69 -30.21
C MET A 1 -34.89 36.90 -29.90
N THR A 2 -34.57 37.17 -28.64
CA THR A 2 -33.20 37.32 -28.15
C THR A 2 -32.71 35.96 -27.66
N LYS A 3 -31.75 35.39 -28.37
CA LYS A 3 -31.10 34.13 -28.03
C LYS A 3 -30.04 34.41 -26.96
N THR A 4 -30.29 34.00 -25.73
CA THR A 4 -29.30 33.96 -24.65
C THR A 4 -28.17 32.99 -25.06
N PRO A 5 -26.89 33.35 -24.92
CA PRO A 5 -25.82 32.37 -25.00
C PRO A 5 -25.71 31.68 -23.64
N ASP A 6 -26.20 30.44 -23.57
CA ASP A 6 -25.96 29.60 -22.40
C ASP A 6 -24.48 29.21 -22.32
N SER A 7 -24.02 29.27 -21.08
CA SER A 7 -22.66 29.13 -20.54
C SER A 7 -21.86 27.92 -21.07
N PRO A 8 -20.53 28.04 -21.18
CA PRO A 8 -19.66 26.92 -21.49
C PRO A 8 -19.40 26.05 -20.25
N ASN A 9 -18.97 24.80 -20.51
CA ASN A 9 -18.31 23.87 -19.59
C ASN A 9 -19.16 23.10 -18.57
N ASN A 10 -19.82 22.04 -19.06
CA ASN A 10 -20.00 20.81 -18.30
C ASN A 10 -19.11 19.70 -18.90
N ALA A 11 -17.81 19.98 -19.03
CA ALA A 11 -16.80 18.92 -19.11
C ALA A 11 -16.42 18.58 -17.68
N ASP A 12 -17.38 17.98 -16.97
CA ASP A 12 -17.22 17.35 -15.67
C ASP A 12 -16.37 16.08 -15.90
N LEU A 13 -15.09 16.28 -16.17
CA LEU A 13 -14.07 15.25 -16.18
C LEU A 13 -13.50 15.12 -14.76
N SER A 14 -14.37 14.93 -13.76
CA SER A 14 -13.95 14.30 -12.51
C SER A 14 -13.89 12.80 -12.76
N LEU A 15 -12.89 12.36 -13.54
CA LEU A 15 -12.35 11.03 -13.29
C LEU A 15 -11.70 11.14 -11.91
N ASP A 16 -12.51 10.90 -10.88
CA ASP A 16 -12.05 10.66 -9.52
C ASP A 16 -11.16 9.44 -9.60
N GLU A 17 -9.89 9.68 -9.90
CA GLU A 17 -8.90 8.64 -10.05
C GLU A 17 -8.81 7.94 -8.70
N GLU A 18 -9.34 6.73 -8.65
CA GLU A 18 -9.48 5.98 -7.41
C GLU A 18 -8.09 5.58 -6.94
N LEU A 19 -7.76 5.95 -5.71
CA LEU A 19 -6.54 5.49 -5.08
C LEU A 19 -6.52 3.95 -5.06
N PRO A 20 -5.36 3.34 -5.36
CA PRO A 20 -5.28 1.89 -5.46
C PRO A 20 -5.63 1.24 -4.13
N ILE A 21 -6.69 0.43 -4.12
CA ILE A 21 -7.09 -0.35 -2.95
C ILE A 21 -6.24 -1.62 -2.94
N GLY A 22 -5.43 -1.77 -1.88
CA GLY A 22 -4.63 -2.97 -1.68
C GLY A 22 -5.48 -4.23 -1.46
N PRO A 23 -4.88 -5.42 -1.54
CA PRO A 23 -5.60 -6.67 -1.31
C PRO A 23 -6.25 -6.67 0.07
N GLY A 24 -7.52 -7.10 0.14
CA GLY A 24 -8.25 -7.21 1.40
C GLY A 24 -7.59 -8.19 2.38
N THR A 25 -8.00 -8.12 3.65
CA THR A 25 -7.47 -8.97 4.73
C THR A 25 -7.50 -10.46 4.38
N SER A 26 -8.62 -10.95 3.85
CA SER A 26 -8.81 -12.36 3.52
C SER A 26 -7.90 -12.83 2.39
N PHE A 27 -7.77 -12.04 1.32
CA PHE A 27 -6.87 -12.36 0.20
C PHE A 27 -5.40 -12.31 0.64
N THR A 28 -5.03 -11.33 1.45
CA THR A 28 -3.68 -11.22 2.01
C THR A 28 -3.37 -12.45 2.88
N PHE A 29 -4.27 -12.81 3.79
CA PHE A 29 -4.10 -14.01 4.62
C PHE A 29 -3.94 -15.26 3.77
N LEU A 30 -4.87 -15.51 2.84
CA LEU A 30 -4.89 -16.73 2.04
C LEU A 30 -3.62 -16.86 1.19
N TYR A 31 -3.17 -15.77 0.58
CA TYR A 31 -1.93 -15.74 -0.19
C TYR A 31 -0.74 -16.21 0.65
N TYR A 32 -0.49 -15.57 1.80
CA TYR A 32 0.65 -15.94 2.65
C TYR A 32 0.48 -17.31 3.31
N PHE A 33 -0.73 -17.66 3.71
CA PHE A 33 -1.05 -18.96 4.28
C PHE A 33 -0.72 -20.10 3.33
N VAL A 34 -1.23 -20.04 2.10
CA VAL A 34 -1.03 -21.10 1.11
C VAL A 34 0.43 -21.15 0.67
N THR A 35 1.04 -20.02 0.33
CA THR A 35 2.43 -20.00 -0.16
C THR A 35 3.41 -20.49 0.90
N ALA A 36 3.36 -19.94 2.11
CA ALA A 36 4.26 -20.37 3.18
C ALA A 36 3.94 -21.79 3.65
N GLY A 37 2.67 -22.20 3.64
CA GLY A 37 2.26 -23.55 4.00
C GLY A 37 2.79 -24.60 3.04
N ILE A 38 2.70 -24.37 1.73
CA ILE A 38 3.29 -25.27 0.71
C ILE A 38 4.81 -25.33 0.86
N ILE A 39 5.47 -24.18 1.02
CA ILE A 39 6.93 -24.13 1.20
C ILE A 39 7.34 -24.93 2.45
N THR A 40 6.67 -24.71 3.58
CA THR A 40 6.96 -25.38 4.84
C THR A 40 6.69 -26.88 4.74
N TRP A 41 5.60 -27.27 4.08
CA TRP A 41 5.25 -28.68 3.84
C TRP A 41 6.33 -29.42 3.06
N LEU A 42 6.72 -28.88 1.90
CA LEU A 42 7.77 -29.46 1.05
C LEU A 42 9.13 -29.46 1.74
N PHE A 43 9.46 -28.38 2.45
CA PHE A 43 10.71 -28.26 3.18
C PHE A 43 10.79 -29.27 4.32
N ALA A 44 9.72 -29.45 5.10
CA ALA A 44 9.67 -30.42 6.19
C ALA A 44 9.85 -31.86 5.67
N ALA A 45 9.13 -32.25 4.61
CA ALA A 45 9.29 -33.57 4.00
C ALA A 45 10.73 -33.81 3.56
N ARG A 46 11.36 -32.82 2.92
CA ARG A 46 12.75 -32.91 2.47
C ARG A 46 13.75 -32.92 3.62
N LEU A 47 13.52 -32.14 4.67
CA LEU A 47 14.40 -31.98 5.82
C LEU A 47 14.43 -33.26 6.67
N PHE A 48 13.27 -33.87 6.91
CA PHE A 48 13.16 -35.08 7.73
C PHE A 48 13.30 -36.37 6.92
N GLY A 49 13.38 -36.29 5.59
CA GLY A 49 13.48 -37.46 4.71
C GLY A 49 12.23 -38.34 4.73
N ILE A 50 11.08 -37.75 5.04
CA ILE A 50 9.79 -38.44 5.16
C ILE A 50 8.90 -38.16 3.95
N GLY A 51 8.03 -39.12 3.62
CA GLY A 51 7.10 -38.98 2.52
C GLY A 51 6.10 -37.84 2.74
N LEU A 52 5.67 -37.20 1.64
CA LEU A 52 4.63 -36.16 1.66
C LEU A 52 3.27 -36.66 2.16
N THR A 53 3.06 -37.98 2.13
CA THR A 53 1.85 -38.67 2.61
C THR A 53 1.84 -38.86 4.13
N THR A 54 2.94 -38.57 4.82
CA THR A 54 2.96 -38.61 6.29
C THR A 54 2.26 -37.36 6.87
N PRO A 55 1.63 -37.44 8.06
CA PRO A 55 0.89 -36.31 8.62
C PRO A 55 1.79 -35.11 9.00
N LEU A 56 3.01 -35.39 9.50
CA LEU A 56 3.88 -34.37 10.10
C LEU A 56 4.23 -33.21 9.15
N PRO A 57 4.66 -33.43 7.88
CA PRO A 57 4.88 -32.34 6.94
C PRO A 57 3.63 -31.47 6.70
N ALA A 58 2.44 -32.07 6.64
CA ALA A 58 1.20 -31.33 6.42
C ALA A 58 0.84 -30.47 7.65
N GLU A 59 1.00 -31.01 8.86
CA GLU A 59 0.79 -30.27 10.12
C GLU A 59 1.74 -29.07 10.23
N LEU A 60 3.02 -29.25 9.91
CA LEU A 60 4.00 -28.15 9.87
C LEU A 60 3.67 -27.14 8.76
N GLY A 61 3.17 -27.59 7.61
CA GLY A 61 2.64 -26.75 6.55
C GLY A 61 1.50 -25.85 7.05
N LEU A 62 0.52 -26.42 7.76
CA LEU A 62 -0.59 -25.66 8.33
C LEU A 62 -0.12 -24.65 9.38
N LEU A 63 0.82 -25.03 10.25
CA LEU A 63 1.38 -24.12 11.26
C LEU A 63 2.18 -22.97 10.62
N GLY A 64 3.09 -23.30 9.69
CA GLY A 64 3.90 -22.32 8.98
C GLY A 64 3.04 -21.36 8.16
N GLY A 65 2.05 -21.90 7.44
CA GLY A 65 1.03 -21.12 6.74
C GLY A 65 0.24 -20.22 7.69
N GLY A 66 -0.24 -20.74 8.82
CA GLY A 66 -0.99 -19.98 9.81
C GLY A 66 -0.22 -18.77 10.33
N ILE A 67 1.04 -18.99 10.75
CA ILE A 67 1.93 -17.92 11.24
C ILE A 67 2.18 -16.89 10.13
N ALA A 68 2.53 -17.33 8.93
CA ALA A 68 2.82 -16.43 7.81
C ALA A 68 1.59 -15.64 7.37
N GLY A 69 0.41 -16.26 7.34
CA GLY A 69 -0.86 -15.61 7.02
C GLY A 69 -1.18 -14.47 7.98
N LEU A 70 -1.02 -14.70 9.29
CA LEU A 70 -1.22 -13.68 10.31
C LEU A 70 -0.21 -12.54 10.19
N LEU A 71 1.08 -12.85 9.99
CA LEU A 71 2.10 -11.82 9.75
C LEU A 71 1.81 -11.04 8.46
N GLY A 72 1.36 -11.71 7.42
CA GLY A 72 0.95 -11.12 6.15
C GLY A 72 -0.14 -10.06 6.33
N ILE A 73 -1.19 -10.36 7.09
CA ILE A 73 -2.23 -9.36 7.43
C ILE A 73 -1.61 -8.18 8.18
N LEU A 74 -0.79 -8.44 9.21
CA LEU A 74 -0.28 -7.41 10.10
C LEU A 74 0.67 -6.43 9.41
N PHE A 75 1.50 -6.93 8.49
CA PHE A 75 2.55 -6.13 7.85
C PHE A 75 2.22 -5.68 6.43
N ASN A 76 1.39 -6.42 5.68
CA ASN A 76 1.13 -6.16 4.26
C ASN A 76 -0.25 -5.55 3.98
N ARG A 77 -1.04 -5.22 5.00
CA ARG A 77 -2.31 -4.52 4.82
C ARG A 77 -2.08 -3.06 4.41
N SER A 78 -2.78 -2.63 3.36
CA SER A 78 -2.87 -1.22 2.99
C SER A 78 -3.75 -0.42 3.96
N GLN A 79 -3.32 0.79 4.26
CA GLN A 79 -4.03 1.76 5.08
C GLN A 79 -4.08 3.10 4.37
N THR A 80 -5.09 3.89 4.73
CA THR A 80 -5.29 5.24 4.24
C THR A 80 -5.04 6.23 5.37
N LEU A 81 -4.40 7.35 5.07
CA LEU A 81 -4.24 8.48 5.97
C LEU A 81 -4.66 9.75 5.25
N GLU A 82 -5.50 10.55 5.87
CA GLU A 82 -5.85 11.88 5.37
C GLU A 82 -5.12 12.92 6.21
N VAL A 83 -4.45 13.86 5.54
CA VAL A 83 -3.71 14.96 6.17
C VAL A 83 -4.28 16.29 5.66
N PRO A 84 -4.93 17.09 6.52
CA PRO A 84 -5.37 18.43 6.14
C PRO A 84 -4.19 19.38 6.01
N PHE A 85 -4.28 20.36 5.11
CA PHE A 85 -3.28 21.43 4.95
C PHE A 85 -3.93 22.74 4.52
N THR A 86 -3.36 23.86 4.95
CA THR A 86 -3.87 25.21 4.58
C THR A 86 -3.26 25.72 3.27
N SER A 87 -1.97 25.41 3.01
CA SER A 87 -1.24 25.89 1.84
C SER A 87 -0.68 24.73 1.04
N LYS A 88 -1.16 24.55 -0.20
CA LYS A 88 -0.68 23.52 -1.13
C LYS A 88 0.83 23.58 -1.33
N LYS A 89 1.39 24.78 -1.44
CA LYS A 89 2.83 24.98 -1.67
C LYS A 89 3.65 24.51 -0.47
N GLN A 90 3.25 24.90 0.74
CA GLN A 90 3.95 24.49 1.97
C GLN A 90 3.81 22.97 2.18
N PHE A 91 2.61 22.43 1.95
CA PHE A 91 2.37 20.99 2.03
C PHE A 91 3.25 20.21 1.04
N ARG A 92 3.36 20.66 -0.21
CA ARG A 92 4.23 20.03 -1.22
C ARG A 92 5.69 20.01 -0.80
N GLN A 93 6.19 21.10 -0.20
CA GLN A 93 7.55 21.14 0.32
C GLN A 93 7.73 20.14 1.47
N GLN A 94 6.84 20.19 2.47
CA GLN A 94 6.88 19.28 3.62
C GLN A 94 6.75 17.81 3.20
N LEU A 95 5.87 17.52 2.25
CA LEU A 95 5.69 16.19 1.67
C LEU A 95 6.99 15.67 1.07
N ASN A 96 7.66 16.51 0.26
CA ASN A 96 8.93 16.16 -0.35
C ASN A 96 10.00 15.91 0.72
N ASP A 97 10.11 16.77 1.72
CA ASP A 97 11.09 16.62 2.81
C ASP A 97 10.83 15.33 3.64
N VAL A 98 9.57 15.04 3.94
CA VAL A 98 9.17 13.83 4.67
C VAL A 98 9.47 12.57 3.87
N LEU A 99 9.10 12.52 2.59
CA LEU A 99 9.25 11.34 1.74
C LEU A 99 10.71 11.08 1.38
N THR A 100 11.46 12.11 1.00
CA THR A 100 12.90 11.99 0.76
C THR A 100 13.65 11.58 2.03
N GLY A 101 13.26 12.12 3.18
CA GLY A 101 13.77 11.69 4.50
C GLY A 101 13.34 10.27 4.92
N MET A 102 12.42 9.64 4.20
CA MET A 102 12.09 8.21 4.30
C MET A 102 12.78 7.36 3.22
N GLY A 103 13.52 7.99 2.30
CA GLY A 103 14.19 7.35 1.17
C GLY A 103 13.26 7.07 -0.03
N TYR A 104 12.13 7.77 -0.11
CA TYR A 104 11.21 7.71 -1.24
C TYR A 104 11.48 8.85 -2.22
N ALA A 105 11.31 8.56 -3.50
CA ALA A 105 11.32 9.53 -4.59
C ALA A 105 10.02 9.42 -5.39
N LEU A 106 9.64 10.51 -6.07
CA LEU A 106 8.53 10.49 -7.01
C LEU A 106 8.90 9.59 -8.20
N ASP A 107 8.05 8.60 -8.49
CA ASP A 107 8.22 7.65 -9.59
C ASP A 107 7.38 8.07 -10.79
N THR A 108 6.08 8.26 -10.57
CA THR A 108 5.13 8.67 -11.61
C THR A 108 4.00 9.52 -11.01
N THR A 109 3.39 10.33 -11.86
CA THR A 109 2.14 11.04 -11.59
C THR A 109 1.13 10.56 -12.63
N GLU A 110 0.12 9.85 -12.17
CA GLU A 110 -1.01 9.38 -12.99
C GLU A 110 -2.21 10.25 -12.58
N GLY A 111 -2.64 11.12 -13.50
CA GLY A 111 -3.66 12.14 -13.31
C GLY A 111 -3.47 12.99 -12.04
N SER A 112 -4.24 12.71 -10.99
CA SER A 112 -4.24 13.39 -9.69
C SER A 112 -3.49 12.65 -8.59
N VAL A 113 -2.94 11.47 -8.91
CA VAL A 113 -2.28 10.56 -7.97
C VAL A 113 -0.78 10.54 -8.23
N ASP A 114 -0.01 10.92 -7.21
CA ASP A 114 1.44 10.79 -7.22
C ASP A 114 1.86 9.47 -6.57
N ARG A 115 2.69 8.70 -7.27
CA ARG A 115 3.26 7.45 -6.77
C ARG A 115 4.72 7.67 -6.39
N TYR A 116 5.05 7.33 -5.15
CA TYR A 116 6.39 7.41 -4.60
C TYR A 116 6.95 6.02 -4.31
N GLN A 117 8.20 5.79 -4.68
CA GLN A 117 8.90 4.52 -4.50
C GLN A 117 10.30 4.71 -3.94
N LYS A 118 10.83 3.67 -3.28
CA LYS A 118 12.25 3.64 -2.92
C LYS A 118 13.08 3.12 -4.10
N PRO A 119 14.31 3.64 -4.32
CA PRO A 119 15.19 3.10 -5.34
C PRO A 119 15.71 1.68 -4.98
N ASN A 120 16.09 0.93 -6.01
CA ASN A 120 16.79 -0.36 -5.92
C ASN A 120 16.00 -1.48 -5.20
N ALA A 121 16.70 -2.52 -4.73
CA ALA A 121 16.12 -3.72 -4.10
C ALA A 121 15.26 -3.44 -2.85
N SER A 122 15.36 -2.24 -2.26
CA SER A 122 14.51 -1.83 -1.14
C SER A 122 13.03 -1.68 -1.54
N ARG A 123 12.72 -1.52 -2.83
CA ARG A 123 11.36 -1.44 -3.40
C ARG A 123 10.49 -2.62 -3.01
N PHE A 124 11.01 -3.85 -3.08
CA PHE A 124 10.23 -5.08 -2.86
C PHE A 124 9.65 -5.16 -1.43
N PHE A 125 10.38 -4.64 -0.45
CA PHE A 125 10.02 -4.72 0.97
C PHE A 125 9.41 -3.45 1.53
N ALA A 126 9.65 -2.29 0.92
CA ALA A 126 9.12 -1.01 1.40
C ALA A 126 7.67 -0.76 0.97
N GLY A 127 7.29 -1.19 -0.24
CA GLY A 127 5.99 -0.87 -0.83
C GLY A 127 5.86 0.61 -1.19
N ASP A 128 4.91 0.90 -2.07
CA ASP A 128 4.75 2.23 -2.65
C ASP A 128 3.88 3.12 -1.77
N ILE A 129 4.03 4.44 -1.92
CA ILE A 129 3.17 5.44 -1.27
C ILE A 129 2.45 6.19 -2.38
N PHE A 130 1.13 6.12 -2.39
CA PHE A 130 0.27 6.89 -3.29
C PHE A 130 -0.27 8.10 -2.55
N VAL A 131 -0.25 9.26 -3.20
CA VAL A 131 -0.72 10.53 -2.62
C VAL A 131 -1.67 11.19 -3.61
N GLN A 132 -2.88 11.48 -3.17
CA GLN A 132 -3.86 12.26 -3.93
C GLN A 132 -4.22 13.52 -3.16
N GLN A 133 -4.16 14.69 -3.80
CA GLN A 133 -4.54 15.95 -3.17
C GLN A 133 -5.98 16.31 -3.53
N ARG A 134 -6.84 16.45 -2.51
CA ARG A 134 -8.25 16.81 -2.65
C ARG A 134 -8.53 18.10 -1.88
N GLY A 135 -8.71 19.20 -2.61
CA GLY A 135 -8.99 20.51 -2.00
C GLY A 135 -7.88 20.97 -1.04
N GLN A 136 -8.18 20.95 0.26
CA GLN A 136 -7.29 21.29 1.38
C GLN A 136 -6.83 20.07 2.19
N SER A 137 -6.87 18.88 1.58
CA SER A 137 -6.43 17.63 2.20
C SER A 137 -5.60 16.81 1.22
N ALA A 138 -4.74 15.95 1.76
CA ALA A 138 -4.05 14.92 0.99
C ALA A 138 -4.39 13.55 1.56
N ILE A 139 -4.77 12.64 0.69
CA ILE A 139 -5.03 11.25 1.01
C ILE A 139 -3.82 10.42 0.61
N PHE A 140 -3.28 9.69 1.57
CA PHE A 140 -2.15 8.79 1.40
C PHE A 140 -2.65 7.35 1.45
N VAL A 141 -2.20 6.50 0.54
CA VAL A 141 -2.42 5.05 0.59
C VAL A 141 -1.09 4.33 0.51
N SER A 142 -0.82 3.48 1.50
CA SER A 142 0.40 2.66 1.56
C SER A 142 0.24 1.53 2.59
N ARG A 143 1.29 0.74 2.80
CA ARG A 143 1.37 -0.26 3.88
C ARG A 143 1.23 0.40 5.25
N ALA A 144 0.63 -0.32 6.20
CA ALA A 144 0.40 0.17 7.56
C ALA A 144 1.65 0.73 8.26
N SER A 145 2.83 0.13 8.04
CA SER A 145 4.10 0.63 8.59
C SER A 145 4.48 2.02 8.07
N ASN A 146 4.29 2.26 6.77
CA ASN A 146 4.57 3.54 6.13
C ASN A 146 3.58 4.59 6.60
N ILE A 147 2.29 4.26 6.64
CA ILE A 147 1.23 5.15 7.13
C ILE A 147 1.46 5.55 8.59
N ARG A 148 1.82 4.62 9.48
CA ARG A 148 2.19 4.93 10.88
C ARG A 148 3.39 5.88 10.95
N THR A 149 4.36 5.71 10.06
CA THR A 149 5.55 6.58 10.02
C THR A 149 5.20 7.97 9.51
N LEU A 150 4.40 8.07 8.45
CA LEU A 150 3.90 9.33 7.89
C LEU A 150 3.10 10.11 8.93
N LYS A 151 2.15 9.45 9.59
CA LYS A 151 1.33 10.06 10.66
C LYS A 151 2.21 10.72 11.73
N ARG A 152 3.22 9.99 12.24
CA ARG A 152 4.16 10.53 13.24
C ARG A 152 5.00 11.71 12.75
N ARG A 153 5.30 11.79 11.45
CA ARG A 153 6.11 12.88 10.88
C ARG A 153 5.27 14.13 10.62
N PHE A 154 4.02 13.96 10.15
CA PHE A 154 3.09 15.08 9.97
C PHE A 154 2.53 15.61 11.29
N GLU A 155 2.39 14.80 12.34
CA GLU A 155 1.99 15.26 13.68
C GLU A 155 3.07 16.07 14.43
N LYS A 156 4.34 15.95 14.02
CA LYS A 156 5.48 16.59 14.68
C LYS A 156 5.89 17.93 14.06
N THR A 157 5.24 18.34 12.98
CA THR A 157 5.52 19.58 12.25
C THR A 157 4.43 20.59 12.55
#